data_AF-A0A317EM90-F1
#
_entry.id   AF-A0A317EM90-F1
#
_cell.length_a   1.000
_cell.length_b   1.000
_cell.length_c   1.000
_cell.angle_alpha   90.00
_cell.angle_beta   90.00
_cell.angle_gamma   90.00
#
_symmetry.space_group_name_H-M   'P 1'
#
loop_
_entity.id
_entity.type
_entity.pdbx_description
1 polymer ?
#
loop_
_entity_poly.entity_id
_entity_poly.type
_entity_poly.pdbx_seq_one_letter_code
_entity_poly.pdbx_strand_id
1 'polypeptide(L)' 'MSLLKYAILGAAAVYGFKYATKKREIDGKSLIDDFKENAPDLIKKAKEYGNSVKKDYTQTSDLY' A
#
# COMPACT_ATOMS: atom_id res chain seq x y z
N MET A 1 -13.11 -23.82 5.29
CA MET A 1 -13.77 -22.52 5.00
C MET A 1 -12.72 -21.43 4.83
N SER A 2 -11.98 -21.41 3.72
CA SER A 2 -10.88 -20.46 3.50
C SER A 2 -11.32 -19.14 2.87
N LEU A 3 -12.43 -19.11 2.13
CA LEU A 3 -12.90 -17.90 1.44
C LEU A 3 -13.38 -16.80 2.40
N LEU A 4 -14.10 -17.17 3.47
CA LEU A 4 -14.63 -16.20 4.45
C LEU A 4 -13.52 -15.42 5.17
N LYS A 5 -12.42 -16.07 5.55
CA LYS A 5 -11.27 -15.38 6.18
C LYS A 5 -10.64 -14.35 5.24
N TYR A 6 -10.54 -14.66 3.94
CA TYR A 6 -10.00 -13.72 2.96
C TYR A 6 -10.97 -12.57 2.69
N ALA A 7 -12.28 -12.83 2.66
CA ALA A 7 -13.29 -11.80 2.55
C ALA A 7 -13.24 -10.81 3.73
N ILE A 8 -13.08 -11.31 4.96
CA ILE A 8 -12.93 -10.48 6.16
C ILE A 8 -11.64 -9.65 6.09
N LEU A 9 -10.52 -10.26 5.70
CA LEU A 9 -9.26 -9.54 5.52
C LEU A 9 -9.36 -8.44 4.45
N GLY A 10 -10.03 -8.72 3.33
CA GLY A 10 -10.28 -7.74 2.27
C GLY A 10 -11.14 -6.57 2.76
N ALA A 11 -12.23 -6.88 3.48
CA ALA A 11 -13.11 -5.86 4.05
C ALA A 11 -12.36 -4.97 5.07
N ALA A 12 -11.56 -5.57 5.95
CA ALA A 12 -10.75 -4.84 6.92
C ALA A 12 -9.71 -3.94 6.23
N ALA A 13 -9.03 -4.44 5.19
CA ALA A 13 -8.08 -3.65 4.43
C ALA A 13 -8.73 -2.44 3.75
N VAL A 14 -9.89 -2.63 3.11
CA VAL A 14 -10.63 -1.53 2.45
C VAL A 14 -11.09 -0.49 3.47
N TYR A 15 -11.66 -0.93 4.59
CA TYR A 15 -12.16 -0.02 5.62
C TYR A 15 -11.00 0.73 6.31
N GLY A 16 -9.92 0.02 6.62
CA GLY A 16 -8.70 0.60 7.16
C GLY A 16 -8.08 1.63 6.21
N PHE A 17 -8.01 1.32 4.91
CA PHE A 17 -7.51 2.25 3.89
C PHE A 17 -8.39 3.51 3.78
N LYS A 18 -9.72 3.34 3.77
CA LYS A 18 -10.66 4.48 3.76
C LYS A 18 -10.48 5.39 4.96
N TYR A 19 -10.25 4.82 6.14
CA TYR A 19 -10.01 5.60 7.34
C TYR A 19 -8.63 6.28 7.32
N ALA A 20 -7.59 5.56 6.89
CA ALA A 20 -6.23 6.08 6.81
C ALA A 20 -6.09 7.23 5.80
N THR A 21 -6.89 7.22 4.72
CA THR A 21 -6.91 8.27 3.68
C THR A 21 -7.92 9.39 3.97
N LYS A 22 -8.77 9.23 4.99
CA LYS A 22 -9.73 10.26 5.37
C LYS A 22 -8.97 11.48 5.90
N LYS A 23 -9.29 12.64 5.32
CA LYS A 23 -8.74 13.93 5.77
C LYS A 23 -9.39 14.33 7.09
N ARG A 24 -8.57 14.82 8.02
CA ARG A 24 -9.02 15.38 9.30
C ARG A 24 -9.49 16.81 9.10
N GLU A 25 -10.47 17.25 9.89
CA GLU A 25 -11.00 18.61 9.81
C GLU A 25 -10.06 19.65 10.42
N ILE A 26 -9.16 19.23 11.32
CA ILE A 26 -8.23 20.12 12.04
C ILE A 26 -7.12 20.71 11.15
N ASP A 27 -6.59 19.93 10.22
CA ASP A 27 -5.39 20.27 9.43
C ASP A 27 -5.51 19.89 7.95
N GLY A 28 -6.61 19.25 7.55
CA GLY A 28 -6.83 18.79 6.18
C GLY A 28 -5.94 17.62 5.73
N LYS A 29 -5.10 17.07 6.62
CA LYS A 29 -4.21 15.94 6.35
C LYS A 29 -4.86 14.62 6.73
N SER A 30 -4.43 13.54 6.10
CA SER A 30 -4.81 12.17 6.45
C SER A 30 -3.68 11.43 7.16
N LEU A 31 -3.98 10.30 7.80
CA LEU A 31 -2.95 9.45 8.43
C LEU A 31 -1.91 8.97 7.42
N ILE A 32 -2.31 8.77 6.16
CA ILE A 32 -1.39 8.39 5.09
C ILE A 32 -0.44 9.53 4.71
N ASP A 33 -0.92 10.78 4.79
CA ASP A 33 -0.11 11.96 4.52
C ASP A 33 0.95 12.12 5.62
N ASP A 34 0.55 11.95 6.89
CA ASP A 34 1.49 11.97 8.02
C ASP A 34 2.52 10.84 7.92
N PHE A 35 2.11 9.64 7.53
CA PHE A 35 3.03 8.53 7.34
C PHE A 35 4.03 8.83 6.21
N LYS A 36 3.58 9.48 5.15
CA LYS A 36 4.43 9.88 4.03
C LYS A 36 5.41 10.99 4.40
N GLU A 37 5.00 11.92 5.26
CA GLU A 37 5.86 12.99 5.76
C GLU A 37 6.88 12.48 6.78
N ASN A 38 6.49 11.59 7.68
CA ASN A 38 7.34 11.13 8.80
C ASN A 38 8.18 9.88 8.47
N ALA A 39 7.77 9.07 7.49
CA ALA A 39 8.45 7.84 7.12
C ALA A 39 8.76 7.74 5.61
N PRO A 40 9.42 8.76 5.01
CA PRO A 40 9.76 8.75 3.59
C PRO A 40 10.67 7.58 3.20
N ASP A 41 11.53 7.12 4.12
CA ASP A 41 12.43 5.98 3.90
C ASP A 41 11.68 4.66 3.71
N LEU A 42 10.54 4.46 4.40
CA LEU A 42 9.71 3.27 4.21
C LEU A 42 9.07 3.27 2.83
N ILE A 43 8.59 4.43 2.37
CA ILE A 43 8.04 4.59 1.02
C ILE A 43 9.12 4.35 -0.03
N LYS A 44 10.33 4.89 0.19
CA LYS A 44 11.46 4.69 -0.72
C LYS A 44 11.82 3.21 -0.86
N LYS A 45 11.96 2.49 0.26
CA LYS A 45 12.24 1.05 0.27
C LYS A 45 11.13 0.23 -0.39
N ALA A 46 9.87 0.54 -0.12
CA ALA A 46 8.74 -0.13 -0.76
C ALA A 46 8.73 0.08 -2.28
N LYS A 47 9.07 1.29 -2.74
CA LYS A 47 9.14 1.63 -4.16
C LYS A 47 10.33 0.95 -4.85
N GLU A 48 11.49 0.90 -4.21
CA GLU A 48 12.66 0.15 -4.68
C GLU A 48 12.36 -1.34 -4.82
N TYR A 49 11.72 -1.94 -3.81
CA TYR A 49 11.30 -3.34 -3.86
C TYR A 49 10.32 -3.61 -5.01
N GLY A 50 9.30 -2.76 -5.17
CA GLY A 50 8.35 -2.88 -6.28
C GLY A 50 9.01 -2.74 -7.65
N ASN A 51 10.00 -1.86 -7.78
CA ASN A 51 10.79 -1.73 -9.01
C ASN A 51 11.62 -2.97 -9.30
N SER A 52 12.22 -3.60 -8.28
CA SER A 52 12.95 -4.86 -8.45
C SER A 52 12.02 -5.98 -8.91
N VAL A 53 10.88 -6.17 -8.24
CA VAL A 53 9.89 -7.18 -8.65
C VAL A 53 9.38 -6.94 -10.07
N LYS A 54 9.11 -5.69 -10.43
CA LYS A 54 8.70 -5.33 -11.79
C LYS A 54 9.80 -5.64 -12.78
N LYS A 55 11.06 -5.29 -12.50
CA LYS A 55 12.20 -5.56 -13.37
C LYS A 55 12.41 -7.05 -13.59
N ASP A 56 12.32 -7.85 -12.52
CA ASP A 56 12.44 -9.31 -12.60
C ASP A 56 11.31 -9.90 -13.45
N TYR A 57 10.08 -9.41 -13.27
CA TYR A 57 8.93 -9.81 -14.09
C TYR A 57 9.14 -9.47 -15.57
N THR A 58 9.54 -8.24 -15.89
CA THR A 58 9.79 -7.82 -17.28
C THR A 58 10.93 -8.61 -17.91
N GLN A 59 12.03 -8.86 -17.18
CA GLN A 59 13.14 -9.69 -17.66
C GLN A 59 12.69 -11.13 -17.96
N THR A 60 11.80 -11.68 -17.14
CA THR A 60 11.29 -13.04 -17.35
C THR A 60 10.30 -13.09 -18.51
N SER A 61 9.48 -12.05 -18.70
CA SER A 61 8.53 -11.97 -19.82
C SER A 61 9.17 -11.65 -21.16
N ASP A 62 10.29 -10.93 -21.18
CA ASP A 62 11.03 -10.63 -22.42
C ASP A 62 11.87 -11.84 -22.92
N LEU A 63 12.03 -12.88 -22.08
CA LEU A 63 12.74 -14.13 -22.40
C LEU A 63 11.83 -15.24 -22.97
N TYR A 64 10.52 -15.00 -23.08
CA TYR A 64 9.51 -15.95 -23.58
C TYR A 64 8.64 -15.30 -24.67
#